data_AF-A0A7Y6XDV2-F1
#
_entry.id   AF-A0A7Y6XDV2-F1
#
_cell.length_a   1.000
_cell.length_b   1.000
_cell.length_c   1.000
_cell.angle_alpha   90.00
_cell.angle_beta   90.00
_cell.angle_gamma   90.00
#
_symmetry.space_group_name_H-M   'P 1'
#
loop_
_entity.id
_entity.type
_entity.pdbx_description
1 polymer ?
#
loop_
_entity_poly.entity_id
_entity_poly.type
_entity_poly.pdbx_seq_one_letter_code
_entity_poly.pdbx_strand_id
1 'polypeptide(L)'
;MSIPDGAGGAMRLRRIEIELDTPTDDGDTVIRLLTNVPAERKRATTLARLYRTRWRIECLFGRLESVLESEVRSLGSPRGALLGFCVALAAYDVLAHLQAVQTAHPVCEQKPISSFYIAAELREDYGGMKVAVPEEVWVPHERQTSKQLARTLVKMATHVDPAMLLKHPRGPKPRKKNGYAPGSEVRRQVATSRILAAGTVYCVKQEV
;
A
#
# COMPACT_ATOMS: atom_id res chain seq x y z
N MET A 1 -20.56 27.79 -16.14
CA MET A 1 -21.65 26.84 -16.43
C MET A 1 -22.55 26.76 -15.19
N SER A 2 -23.84 26.53 -15.31
CA SER A 2 -24.73 26.31 -14.16
C SER A 2 -25.51 25.01 -14.37
N ILE A 3 -25.60 24.19 -13.34
CA ILE A 3 -26.39 22.95 -13.36
C ILE A 3 -27.44 22.98 -12.24
N PRO A 4 -28.59 22.32 -12.39
CA PRO A 4 -29.58 22.21 -11.31
C PRO A 4 -28.95 21.49 -10.11
N ASP A 5 -29.18 21.99 -8.89
CA ASP A 5 -28.63 21.42 -7.65
C ASP A 5 -29.50 20.33 -7.00
N GLY A 6 -30.60 19.93 -7.67
CA GLY A 6 -31.54 18.93 -7.17
C GLY A 6 -32.52 19.44 -6.09
N ALA A 7 -32.28 20.62 -5.51
CA ALA A 7 -33.14 21.28 -4.53
C ALA A 7 -33.89 22.50 -5.12
N GLY A 8 -33.88 22.65 -6.45
CA GLY A 8 -34.53 23.75 -7.17
C GLY A 8 -33.65 25.00 -7.35
N GLY A 9 -32.38 24.96 -6.91
CA GLY A 9 -31.39 26.00 -7.14
C GLY A 9 -30.45 25.69 -8.31
N ALA A 10 -29.64 26.69 -8.69
CA ALA A 10 -28.64 26.57 -9.74
C ALA A 10 -27.22 26.60 -9.14
N MET A 11 -26.48 25.51 -9.28
CA MET A 11 -25.08 25.43 -8.87
C MET A 11 -24.20 26.03 -9.97
N ARG A 12 -23.55 27.17 -9.68
CA ARG A 12 -22.54 27.75 -10.57
C ARG A 12 -21.25 26.93 -10.52
N LEU A 13 -20.82 26.48 -11.68
CA LEU A 13 -19.62 25.71 -11.92
C LEU A 13 -18.61 26.51 -12.74
N ARG A 14 -17.35 26.37 -12.37
CA ARG A 14 -16.19 26.81 -13.14
C ARG A 14 -15.36 25.60 -13.56
N ARG A 15 -14.81 25.67 -14.77
CA ARG A 15 -13.83 24.71 -15.29
C ARG A 15 -12.44 25.30 -15.13
N ILE A 16 -11.51 24.52 -14.61
CA ILE A 16 -10.09 24.83 -14.48
C ILE A 16 -9.36 23.83 -15.35
N GLU A 17 -8.52 24.31 -16.25
CA GLU A 17 -7.62 23.46 -17.03
C GLU A 17 -6.22 23.56 -16.44
N ILE A 18 -5.58 22.40 -16.31
CA ILE A 18 -4.24 22.25 -15.74
C ILE A 18 -3.40 21.60 -16.82
N GLU A 19 -2.55 22.39 -17.46
CA GLU A 19 -1.54 21.88 -18.37
C GLU A 19 -0.41 21.22 -17.56
N LEU A 20 0.03 20.05 -18.01
CA LEU A 20 1.08 19.27 -17.36
C LEU A 20 2.38 19.39 -18.15
N ASP A 21 3.50 19.64 -17.45
CA ASP A 21 4.83 19.62 -18.06
C ASP A 21 5.24 18.21 -18.51
N THR A 22 4.68 17.18 -17.89
CA THR A 22 4.89 15.77 -18.21
C THR A 22 3.53 15.10 -18.40
N PRO A 23 3.32 14.35 -19.50
CA PRO A 23 2.06 13.63 -19.71
C PRO A 23 1.76 12.64 -18.58
N THR A 24 0.48 12.29 -18.40
CA THR A 24 0.09 11.16 -17.55
C THR A 24 0.54 9.83 -18.15
N ASP A 25 0.43 8.73 -17.39
CA ASP A 25 0.72 7.38 -17.89
C ASP A 25 -0.14 7.00 -19.11
N ASP A 26 -1.34 7.58 -19.22
CA ASP A 26 -2.26 7.44 -20.35
C ASP A 26 -1.97 8.42 -21.51
N GLY A 27 -0.96 9.29 -21.37
CA GLY A 27 -0.53 10.26 -22.38
C GLY A 27 -1.27 11.60 -22.35
N ASP A 28 -2.16 11.84 -21.39
CA ASP A 28 -2.88 13.11 -21.28
C ASP A 28 -1.95 14.24 -20.84
N THR A 29 -2.05 15.40 -21.51
CA THR A 29 -1.28 16.62 -21.18
C THR A 29 -2.10 17.67 -20.45
N VAL A 30 -3.42 17.47 -20.31
CA VAL A 30 -4.33 18.44 -19.69
C VAL A 30 -5.31 17.75 -18.75
N ILE A 31 -5.33 18.19 -17.48
CA ILE A 31 -6.34 17.79 -16.51
C ILE A 31 -7.43 18.86 -16.46
N ARG A 32 -8.70 18.45 -16.57
CA ARG A 32 -9.86 19.35 -16.51
C ARG A 32 -10.62 19.15 -15.20
N LEU A 33 -10.59 20.17 -14.35
CA LEU A 33 -11.27 20.20 -13.06
C LEU A 33 -12.56 21.02 -13.16
N LEU A 34 -13.69 20.41 -12.86
CA LEU A 34 -14.96 21.11 -12.68
C LEU A 34 -15.22 21.33 -11.18
N THR A 35 -15.52 22.57 -10.77
CA THR A 35 -15.71 22.90 -9.35
C THR A 35 -16.80 23.95 -9.14
N ASN A 36 -17.53 23.82 -8.03
CA ASN A 36 -18.52 24.79 -7.56
C ASN A 36 -17.94 25.84 -6.60
N VAL A 37 -16.63 25.80 -6.35
CA VAL A 37 -15.97 26.77 -5.47
C VAL A 37 -15.86 28.12 -6.19
N PRO A 38 -16.39 29.23 -5.63
CA PRO A 38 -16.32 30.54 -6.26
C PRO A 38 -14.89 31.09 -6.36
N ALA A 39 -14.63 31.93 -7.37
CA ALA A 39 -13.30 32.51 -7.64
C ALA A 39 -12.81 33.38 -6.49
N GLU A 40 -13.74 34.06 -5.83
CA GLU A 40 -13.55 34.94 -4.68
C GLU A 40 -13.07 34.15 -3.46
N ARG A 41 -13.49 32.88 -3.32
CA ARG A 41 -13.15 32.03 -2.17
C ARG A 41 -11.78 31.36 -2.32
N LYS A 42 -11.49 30.84 -3.51
CA LYS A 42 -10.22 30.17 -3.81
C LYS A 42 -9.82 30.40 -5.28
N ARG A 43 -8.57 30.81 -5.47
CA ARG A 43 -7.95 30.94 -6.80
C ARG A 43 -7.87 29.59 -7.52
N ALA A 44 -7.89 29.62 -8.85
CA ALA A 44 -7.79 28.42 -9.69
C ALA A 44 -6.48 27.65 -9.42
N THR A 45 -5.36 28.35 -9.28
CA THR A 45 -4.04 27.76 -8.97
C THR A 45 -4.02 26.98 -7.66
N THR A 46 -4.72 27.46 -6.63
CA THR A 46 -4.84 26.75 -5.36
C THR A 46 -5.61 25.45 -5.52
N LEU A 47 -6.74 25.48 -6.23
CA LEU A 47 -7.53 24.27 -6.47
C LEU A 47 -6.81 23.28 -7.39
N ALA A 48 -6.09 23.75 -8.40
CA ALA A 48 -5.27 22.92 -9.27
C ALA A 48 -4.19 22.17 -8.47
N ARG A 49 -3.46 22.89 -7.60
CA ARG A 49 -2.45 22.27 -6.71
C ARG A 49 -3.08 21.23 -5.77
N LEU A 50 -4.23 21.56 -5.17
CA LEU A 50 -4.94 20.62 -4.30
C LEU A 50 -5.43 19.39 -5.07
N TYR A 51 -6.01 19.57 -6.25
CA TYR A 51 -6.50 18.46 -7.07
C TYR A 51 -5.38 17.52 -7.49
N ARG A 52 -4.19 18.04 -7.81
CA ARG A 52 -3.01 17.21 -8.07
C ARG A 52 -2.56 16.36 -6.87
N THR A 53 -2.95 16.70 -5.65
CA THR A 53 -2.68 15.85 -4.47
C THR A 53 -3.65 14.67 -4.35
N ARG A 54 -4.76 14.65 -5.11
CA ARG A 54 -5.72 13.53 -5.13
C ARG A 54 -5.05 12.20 -5.48
N TRP A 55 -4.08 12.23 -6.40
CA TRP A 55 -3.32 11.05 -6.79
C TRP A 55 -2.61 10.37 -5.62
N ARG A 56 -2.21 11.13 -4.58
CA ARG A 56 -1.61 10.53 -3.36
C ARG A 56 -2.60 9.62 -2.64
N ILE A 57 -3.87 10.01 -2.60
CA ILE A 57 -4.94 9.22 -1.98
C ILE A 57 -5.23 7.99 -2.85
N GLU A 58 -5.29 8.15 -4.16
CA GLU A 58 -5.52 7.04 -5.09
C GLU A 58 -4.36 6.02 -5.09
N CYS A 59 -3.10 6.48 -5.07
CA CYS A 59 -1.95 5.59 -4.90
C CYS A 59 -1.98 4.84 -3.57
N LEU A 60 -2.45 5.49 -2.50
CA LEU A 60 -2.69 4.82 -1.21
C LEU A 60 -3.72 3.71 -1.38
N PHE A 61 -4.90 4.02 -1.93
CA PHE A 61 -5.96 3.03 -2.13
C PHE A 61 -5.53 1.90 -3.07
N GLY A 62 -4.85 2.19 -4.18
CA GLY A 62 -4.35 1.15 -5.08
C GLY A 62 -3.32 0.24 -4.41
N ARG A 63 -2.48 0.77 -3.50
CA ARG A 63 -1.54 -0.06 -2.73
C ARG A 63 -2.27 -0.90 -1.68
N LEU A 64 -3.30 -0.36 -1.05
CA LEU A 64 -4.14 -1.10 -0.11
C LEU A 64 -4.90 -2.23 -0.81
N GLU A 65 -5.48 -1.96 -1.98
CA GLU A 65 -6.13 -2.96 -2.83
C GLU A 65 -5.17 -4.08 -3.21
N SER A 66 -3.94 -3.75 -3.61
CA SER A 66 -2.92 -4.75 -3.95
C SER A 66 -2.52 -5.63 -2.77
N VAL A 67 -2.62 -5.15 -1.53
CA VAL A 67 -2.26 -5.91 -0.33
C VAL A 67 -3.45 -6.70 0.24
N LEU A 68 -4.66 -6.14 0.12
CA LEU A 68 -5.89 -6.74 0.65
C LEU A 68 -6.65 -7.57 -0.38
N GLU A 69 -6.18 -7.63 -1.63
CA GLU A 69 -6.85 -8.26 -2.78
C GLU A 69 -8.29 -7.74 -2.96
N SER A 70 -8.46 -6.43 -2.76
CA SER A 70 -9.74 -5.67 -2.77
C SER A 70 -10.78 -6.08 -1.72
N GLU A 71 -10.77 -7.32 -1.22
CA GLU A 71 -11.60 -7.78 -0.12
C GLU A 71 -10.99 -9.03 0.51
N VAL A 72 -10.71 -8.97 1.81
CA VAL A 72 -10.40 -10.19 2.57
C VAL A 72 -11.72 -10.91 2.81
N ARG A 73 -11.91 -12.11 2.24
CA ARG A 73 -13.17 -12.89 2.31
C ARG A 73 -13.79 -13.02 3.70
N SER A 74 -12.98 -13.04 4.76
CA SER A 74 -13.45 -13.12 6.16
C SER A 74 -13.88 -11.79 6.77
N LEU A 75 -13.73 -10.66 6.05
CA LEU A 75 -14.01 -9.29 6.50
C LEU A 75 -15.18 -8.63 5.75
N GLY A 76 -16.00 -9.39 4.99
CA GLY A 76 -17.13 -8.87 4.21
C GLY A 76 -18.33 -8.32 5.01
N SER A 77 -18.22 -8.21 6.35
CA SER A 77 -19.20 -7.48 7.14
C SER A 77 -18.89 -5.97 7.12
N PRO A 78 -19.89 -5.06 7.18
CA PRO A 78 -19.63 -3.61 7.20
C PRO A 78 -18.64 -3.17 8.28
N ARG A 79 -18.67 -3.80 9.46
CA ARG A 79 -17.73 -3.54 10.55
C ARG A 79 -16.33 -4.09 10.25
N GLY A 80 -16.24 -5.25 9.61
CA GLY A 80 -14.98 -5.85 9.17
C GLY A 80 -14.29 -5.01 8.09
N ALA A 81 -15.05 -4.54 7.10
CA ALA A 81 -14.55 -3.63 6.08
C ALA A 81 -14.01 -2.33 6.68
N LEU A 82 -14.73 -1.72 7.64
CA LEU A 82 -14.26 -0.53 8.34
C LEU A 82 -12.98 -0.79 9.14
N LEU A 83 -12.89 -1.92 9.84
CA LEU A 83 -11.68 -2.31 10.57
C LEU A 83 -10.49 -2.49 9.60
N GLY A 84 -10.71 -3.20 8.49
CA GLY A 84 -9.69 -3.38 7.45
C GLY A 84 -9.20 -2.05 6.89
N PHE A 85 -10.12 -1.11 6.67
CA PHE A 85 -9.78 0.25 6.25
C PHE A 85 -8.97 1.02 7.30
N CYS A 86 -9.32 0.94 8.58
CA CYS A 86 -8.56 1.59 9.66
C CYS A 86 -7.14 1.00 9.82
N VAL A 87 -7.01 -0.33 9.76
CA VAL A 87 -5.71 -1.02 9.82
C VAL A 87 -4.84 -0.63 8.62
N ALA A 88 -5.45 -0.53 7.44
CA ALA A 88 -4.80 -0.05 6.24
C ALA A 88 -4.26 1.39 6.37
N LEU A 89 -5.03 2.30 6.97
CA LEU A 89 -4.56 3.66 7.27
C LEU A 89 -3.39 3.65 8.25
N ALA A 90 -3.46 2.87 9.32
CA ALA A 90 -2.35 2.74 10.28
C ALA A 90 -1.09 2.12 9.62
N ALA A 91 -1.26 1.15 8.72
CA ALA A 91 -0.16 0.57 7.95
C ALA A 91 0.49 1.61 7.00
N TYR A 92 -0.23 2.65 6.59
CA TYR A 92 0.35 3.74 5.81
C TYR A 92 1.30 4.62 6.64
N ASP A 93 1.15 4.70 7.96
CA ASP A 93 2.13 5.41 8.80
C ASP A 93 3.52 4.74 8.75
N VAL A 94 3.56 3.43 8.50
CA VAL A 94 4.80 2.69 8.19
C VAL A 94 5.38 3.11 6.83
N LEU A 95 4.53 3.41 5.84
CA LEU A 95 4.97 3.95 4.56
C LEU A 95 5.54 5.37 4.70
N ALA A 96 4.99 6.19 5.60
CA ALA A 96 5.56 7.50 5.92
C ALA A 96 6.96 7.37 6.53
N HIS A 97 7.19 6.39 7.41
CA HIS A 97 8.53 6.07 7.93
C HIS A 97 9.49 5.64 6.83
N LEU A 98 9.04 4.75 5.94
CA LEU A 98 9.81 4.33 4.77
C LEU A 98 10.27 5.52 3.92
N GLN A 99 9.38 6.48 3.67
CA GLN A 99 9.71 7.71 2.95
C GLN A 99 10.73 8.56 3.71
N ALA A 100 10.63 8.64 5.04
CA ALA A 100 11.61 9.35 5.86
C ALA A 100 13.01 8.72 5.77
N VAL A 101 13.11 7.38 5.81
CA VAL A 101 14.37 6.65 5.62
C VAL A 101 14.93 6.84 4.22
N GLN A 102 14.09 6.76 3.19
CA GLN A 102 14.52 7.04 1.81
C GLN A 102 15.04 8.47 1.64
N THR A 103 14.41 9.43 2.30
CA THR A 103 14.83 10.84 2.26
C THR A 103 16.15 11.06 2.99
N ALA A 104 16.38 10.34 4.09
CA ALA A 104 17.61 10.45 4.88
C ALA A 104 18.81 9.76 4.22
N HIS A 105 18.59 8.74 3.39
CA HIS A 105 19.63 7.85 2.87
C HIS A 105 19.62 7.75 1.34
N PRO A 106 20.54 8.42 0.61
CA PRO A 106 20.58 8.38 -0.86
C PRO A 106 20.75 6.99 -1.47
N VAL A 107 21.35 6.04 -0.74
CA VAL A 107 21.51 4.63 -1.19
C VAL A 107 20.16 3.96 -1.50
N CYS A 108 19.08 4.43 -0.88
CA CYS A 108 17.74 3.90 -1.07
C CYS A 108 17.15 4.23 -2.45
N GLU A 109 17.70 5.20 -3.19
CA GLU A 109 17.30 5.50 -4.58
C GLU A 109 17.74 4.38 -5.53
N GLN A 110 18.94 3.83 -5.32
CA GLN A 110 19.51 2.79 -6.18
C GLN A 110 18.99 1.40 -5.80
N LYS A 111 18.78 1.16 -4.51
CA LYS A 111 18.24 -0.09 -3.98
C LYS A 111 17.05 0.24 -3.09
N PRO A 112 15.81 -0.07 -3.50
CA PRO A 112 14.65 0.26 -2.70
C PRO A 112 14.66 -0.54 -1.40
N ILE A 113 14.12 0.07 -0.35
CA ILE A 113 13.92 -0.57 0.95
C ILE A 113 12.90 -1.71 0.83
N SER A 114 13.14 -2.79 1.57
CA SER A 114 12.26 -3.94 1.69
C SER A 114 11.24 -3.72 2.81
N SER A 115 9.95 -3.66 2.47
CA SER A 115 8.88 -3.64 3.48
C SER A 115 8.91 -4.88 4.37
N PHE A 116 9.43 -6.01 3.87
CA PHE A 116 9.60 -7.24 4.63
C PHE A 116 10.61 -7.07 5.78
N TYR A 117 11.78 -6.48 5.52
CA TYR A 117 12.81 -6.33 6.56
C TYR A 117 12.37 -5.35 7.64
N ILE A 118 11.65 -4.28 7.28
CA ILE A 118 11.04 -3.38 8.27
C ILE A 118 10.02 -4.10 9.13
N ALA A 119 9.15 -4.91 8.53
CA ALA A 119 8.16 -5.67 9.29
C ALA A 119 8.82 -6.71 10.21
N ALA A 120 9.97 -7.26 9.81
CA ALA A 120 10.77 -8.16 10.64
C ALA A 120 11.39 -7.41 11.83
N GLU A 121 12.11 -6.31 11.59
CA GLU A 121 12.68 -5.45 12.65
C GLU A 121 11.62 -5.01 13.66
N LEU A 122 10.48 -4.52 13.18
CA LEU A 122 9.38 -4.12 14.06
C LEU A 122 8.88 -5.29 14.90
N ARG A 123 8.80 -6.51 14.34
CA ARG A 123 8.34 -7.68 15.09
C ARG A 123 9.32 -8.07 16.20
N GLU A 124 10.61 -8.02 15.93
CA GLU A 124 11.64 -8.39 16.89
C GLU A 124 11.78 -7.34 18.01
N ASP A 125 11.80 -6.05 17.65
CA ASP A 125 12.18 -4.99 18.60
C ASP A 125 11.00 -4.28 19.27
N TYR A 126 9.79 -4.35 18.72
CA TYR A 126 8.64 -3.58 19.25
C TYR A 126 8.33 -3.92 20.71
N GLY A 127 8.42 -5.20 21.09
CA GLY A 127 8.20 -5.63 22.46
C GLY A 127 9.21 -5.02 23.43
N GLY A 128 10.50 -5.07 23.07
CA GLY A 128 11.58 -4.49 23.87
C GLY A 128 11.49 -2.96 23.96
N MET A 129 11.19 -2.30 22.83
CA MET A 129 11.03 -0.86 22.78
C MET A 129 9.85 -0.38 23.63
N LYS A 130 8.73 -1.10 23.64
CA LYS A 130 7.57 -0.76 24.50
C LYS A 130 7.90 -0.82 26.00
N VAL A 131 8.84 -1.67 26.39
CA VAL A 131 9.32 -1.75 27.79
C VAL A 131 10.36 -0.68 28.08
N ALA A 132 11.26 -0.41 27.14
CA ALA A 132 12.38 0.50 27.32
C ALA A 132 12.01 1.99 27.18
N VAL A 133 10.98 2.32 26.40
CA VAL A 133 10.57 3.69 26.10
C VAL A 133 9.25 4.00 26.80
N PRO A 134 9.26 4.81 27.87
CA PRO A 134 8.05 5.14 28.61
C PRO A 134 7.15 6.10 27.82
N GLU A 135 5.86 6.13 28.16
CA GLU A 135 4.83 6.81 27.35
C GLU A 135 5.07 8.33 27.25
N GLU A 136 5.66 8.92 28.29
CA GLU A 136 5.94 10.36 28.38
C GLU A 136 6.92 10.84 27.30
N VAL A 137 7.75 9.94 26.75
CA VAL A 137 8.66 10.26 25.63
C VAL A 137 7.87 10.59 24.36
N TRP A 138 6.67 10.06 24.19
CA TRP A 138 5.84 10.27 23.00
C TRP A 138 5.00 11.54 23.05
N VAL A 139 4.68 12.05 24.24
CA VAL A 139 3.82 13.24 24.46
C VAL A 139 4.28 14.48 23.67
N PRO A 140 5.59 14.83 23.58
CA PRO A 140 6.04 15.95 22.77
C PRO A 140 5.76 15.77 21.27
N HIS A 141 5.75 14.51 20.78
CA HIS A 141 5.52 14.17 19.38
C HIS A 141 4.05 14.29 18.98
N GLU A 142 3.12 13.96 19.89
CA GLU A 142 1.67 14.09 19.67
C GLU A 142 1.23 15.53 19.41
N ARG A 143 1.94 16.50 20.01
CA ARG A 143 1.67 17.94 19.83
C ARG A 143 2.27 18.53 18.55
N GLN A 144 3.02 17.74 17.79
CA GLN A 144 3.67 18.21 16.57
C GLN A 144 2.66 18.37 15.43
N THR A 145 2.78 19.47 14.69
CA THR A 145 2.12 19.58 13.39
C THR A 145 2.70 18.55 12.41
N SER A 146 1.97 18.20 11.36
CA SER A 146 2.45 17.23 10.35
C SER A 146 3.82 17.60 9.75
N LYS A 147 4.12 18.90 9.63
CA LYS A 147 5.44 19.38 9.15
C LYS A 147 6.55 19.17 10.18
N GLN A 148 6.26 19.37 11.46
CA GLN A 148 7.21 19.13 12.54
C GLN A 148 7.47 17.63 12.69
N LEU A 149 6.40 16.82 12.69
CA LEU A 149 6.51 15.37 12.75
C LEU A 149 7.34 14.81 11.59
N ALA A 150 7.09 15.26 10.35
CA ALA A 150 7.88 14.84 9.20
C ALA A 150 9.39 15.13 9.37
N ARG A 151 9.75 16.30 9.90
CA ARG A 151 11.15 16.65 10.19
C ARG A 151 11.74 15.77 11.30
N THR A 152 10.97 15.51 12.34
CA THR A 152 11.36 14.61 13.43
C THR A 152 11.64 13.20 12.89
N LEU A 153 10.74 12.67 12.06
CA LEU A 153 10.88 11.35 11.45
C LEU A 153 12.12 11.26 10.56
N VAL A 154 12.38 12.27 9.73
CA VAL A 154 13.61 12.32 8.91
C VAL A 154 14.85 12.37 9.80
N LYS A 155 14.83 13.16 10.89
CA LYS A 155 15.95 13.22 11.85
C LYS A 155 16.17 11.88 12.57
N MET A 156 15.12 11.18 12.96
CA MET A 156 15.26 9.84 13.54
C MET A 156 15.81 8.85 12.51
N ALA A 157 15.33 8.96 11.27
CA ALA A 157 15.73 8.09 10.18
C ALA A 157 17.23 8.18 9.83
N THR A 158 17.92 9.30 10.11
CA THR A 158 19.38 9.39 9.88
C THR A 158 20.19 8.40 10.73
N HIS A 159 19.62 7.88 11.81
CA HIS A 159 20.26 6.90 12.69
C HIS A 159 20.01 5.45 12.28
N VAL A 160 19.14 5.22 11.30
CA VAL A 160 18.87 3.87 10.75
C VAL A 160 20.05 3.44 9.89
N ASP A 161 20.49 2.18 10.05
CA ASP A 161 21.38 1.56 9.07
C ASP A 161 20.56 1.10 7.85
N PRO A 162 20.66 1.79 6.69
CA PRO A 162 19.87 1.42 5.53
C PRO A 162 20.23 0.02 5.01
N ALA A 163 21.47 -0.47 5.20
CA ALA A 163 21.95 -1.72 4.63
C ALA A 163 21.14 -2.93 5.09
N MET A 164 20.67 -2.92 6.34
CA MET A 164 19.81 -3.98 6.90
C MET A 164 18.41 -4.00 6.29
N LEU A 165 17.96 -2.87 5.73
CA LEU A 165 16.60 -2.71 5.21
C LEU A 165 16.52 -2.82 3.68
N LEU A 166 17.65 -2.73 2.96
CA LEU A 166 17.65 -2.78 1.50
C LEU A 166 17.08 -4.11 0.98
N LYS A 167 16.36 -4.06 -0.15
CA LYS A 167 16.03 -5.29 -0.87
C LYS A 167 17.31 -5.96 -1.36
N HIS A 168 17.38 -7.27 -1.19
CA HIS A 168 18.36 -8.11 -1.88
C HIS A 168 17.72 -8.62 -3.17
N PRO A 169 17.99 -8.00 -4.34
CA PRO A 169 17.46 -8.49 -5.60
C PRO A 169 18.02 -9.90 -5.84
N ARG A 170 17.13 -10.89 -5.85
CA ARG A 170 17.48 -12.24 -6.26
C ARG A 170 17.41 -12.31 -7.77
N GLY A 171 18.44 -12.87 -8.39
CA GLY A 171 18.38 -13.23 -9.81
C GLY A 171 17.21 -14.18 -10.08
N PRO A 172 16.77 -14.31 -11.35
CA PRO A 172 15.72 -15.23 -11.72
C PRO A 172 15.98 -16.61 -11.13
N LYS A 173 14.97 -17.21 -10.49
CA LYS A 173 15.11 -18.56 -9.92
C LYS A 173 15.57 -19.48 -11.05
N PRO A 174 16.74 -20.15 -10.94
CA PRO A 174 17.23 -21.01 -12.00
C PRO A 174 16.16 -22.05 -12.30
N ARG A 175 15.82 -22.22 -13.58
CA ARG A 175 14.88 -23.25 -14.03
C ARG A 175 15.51 -24.60 -13.72
N LYS A 176 15.15 -25.21 -12.59
CA LYS A 176 15.39 -26.62 -12.38
C LYS A 176 14.60 -27.36 -13.45
N LYS A 177 15.31 -28.12 -14.30
CA LYS A 177 14.67 -29.18 -15.07
C LYS A 177 14.20 -30.20 -14.04
N ASN A 178 12.96 -30.06 -13.57
CA ASN A 178 12.33 -31.16 -12.87
C ASN A 178 12.28 -32.29 -13.90
N GLY A 179 13.02 -33.37 -13.64
CA GLY A 179 12.86 -34.58 -14.42
C GLY A 179 11.40 -35.03 -14.35
N TYR A 180 10.99 -35.87 -15.30
CA TYR A 180 9.70 -36.54 -15.16
C TYR A 180 9.71 -37.32 -13.84
N ALA A 181 8.68 -37.12 -13.03
CA ALA A 181 8.47 -37.98 -11.86
C ALA A 181 8.40 -39.44 -12.33
N PRO A 182 8.92 -40.40 -11.54
CA PRO A 182 8.88 -41.81 -11.90
C PRO A 182 7.47 -42.24 -12.29
N GLY A 183 7.32 -42.96 -13.40
CA GLY A 183 5.99 -43.35 -13.89
C GLY A 183 5.17 -44.14 -12.86
N SER A 184 5.83 -44.84 -11.93
CA SER A 184 5.19 -45.51 -10.79
C SER A 184 4.52 -44.52 -9.81
N GLU A 185 5.13 -43.38 -9.53
CA GLU A 185 4.58 -42.35 -8.65
C GLU A 185 3.47 -41.56 -9.33
N VAL A 186 3.63 -41.22 -10.61
CA VAL A 186 2.59 -40.51 -11.39
C VAL A 186 1.34 -41.39 -11.52
N ARG A 187 1.49 -42.70 -11.74
CA ARG A 187 0.36 -43.64 -11.80
C ARG A 187 -0.31 -43.88 -10.43
N ARG A 188 0.35 -43.57 -9.31
CA ARG A 188 -0.28 -43.55 -7.98
C ARG A 188 -1.12 -42.30 -7.74
N GLN A 189 -0.86 -41.21 -8.47
CA GLN A 189 -1.68 -40.00 -8.36
C GLN A 189 -3.00 -40.24 -9.08
N VAL A 190 -4.07 -40.37 -8.31
CA VAL A 190 -5.44 -40.44 -8.83
C VAL A 190 -6.08 -39.07 -8.63
N ALA A 191 -6.58 -38.46 -9.70
CA ALA A 191 -7.28 -37.18 -9.61
C ALA A 191 -8.49 -37.30 -8.68
N THR A 192 -8.67 -36.34 -7.77
CA THR A 192 -9.77 -36.34 -6.78
C THR A 192 -11.13 -36.46 -7.45
N SER A 193 -11.31 -35.88 -8.64
CA SER A 193 -12.54 -36.02 -9.43
C SER A 193 -12.82 -37.46 -9.87
N ARG A 194 -11.79 -38.24 -10.21
CA ARG A 194 -11.94 -39.68 -10.55
C ARG A 194 -12.29 -40.51 -9.32
N ILE A 195 -11.73 -40.17 -8.16
CA ILE A 195 -12.06 -40.84 -6.89
C ILE A 195 -13.53 -40.59 -6.54
N LEU A 196 -13.97 -39.34 -6.62
CA LEU A 196 -15.35 -38.94 -6.34
C LEU A 196 -16.34 -39.58 -7.32
N ALA A 197 -15.98 -39.72 -8.60
CA ALA A 197 -16.81 -40.39 -9.59
C ALA A 197 -16.90 -41.91 -9.39
N ALA A 198 -15.84 -42.55 -8.89
CA ALA A 198 -15.79 -44.00 -8.66
C ALA A 198 -16.45 -44.42 -7.33
N GLY A 199 -16.68 -43.49 -6.39
CA GLY A 199 -17.43 -43.72 -5.16
C GLY A 199 -16.78 -44.67 -4.14
N THR A 200 -15.56 -45.16 -4.39
CA THR A 200 -14.84 -46.07 -3.49
C THR A 200 -13.33 -45.80 -3.50
N VAL A 201 -12.70 -45.87 -2.32
CA VAL A 201 -11.25 -45.75 -2.12
C VAL A 201 -10.73 -47.06 -1.53
N TYR A 202 -9.92 -47.81 -2.28
CA TYR A 202 -9.16 -48.94 -1.75
C TYR A 202 -7.76 -48.45 -1.38
N CYS A 203 -7.55 -48.10 -0.11
CA CYS A 203 -6.23 -47.79 0.42
C CYS A 203 -5.44 -49.09 0.59
N VAL A 204 -4.55 -49.42 -0.35
CA VAL A 204 -3.54 -50.45 -0.10
C VAL A 204 -2.45 -49.82 0.78
N LYS A 205 -2.54 -50.08 2.10
CA LYS A 205 -1.45 -49.82 3.03
C LYS A 205 -0.30 -50.76 2.63
N GLN A 206 0.77 -50.22 2.06
CA GLN A 206 2.03 -50.97 2.03
C GLN A 206 2.64 -50.87 3.42
N GLU A 207 2.74 -52.00 4.11
CA GLU A 207 3.62 -52.14 5.27
C GLU A 207 5.06 -51.92 4.79
N VAL A 208 5.78 -51.08 5.54
CA VAL A 208 7.23 -50.86 5.42
C VAL A 208 7.92 -51.92 6.25
#